data_AF-A0A1W6PRU5-F1
#
_entry.id   AF-A0A1W6PRU5-F1
#
_cell.length_a   1.000
_cell.length_b   1.000
_cell.length_c   1.000
_cell.angle_alpha   90.00
_cell.angle_beta   90.00
_cell.angle_gamma   90.00
#
_symmetry.space_group_name_H-M   'P 1'
#
loop_
_entity.id
_entity.type
_entity.pdbx_description
1 polymer ?
#
loop_
_entity_poly.entity_id
_entity_poly.type
_entity_poly.pdbx_seq_one_letter_code
_entity_poly.pdbx_strand_id
1 'polypeptide(L)'
;MSNGPNAVLTSDEIDAIARDVVAEGQAGRTSAAWQKIQPFRKAQRHQTEAAMALLWIVDQQSLTREDATDVLSEIADAHEDNIDILSAIGLCLESVRDIDDLNAPPPEHPIFKSMVATLDRLAKLHDGRPEQEQILRGLATSARMMARQTDAIAENSLRKLTEIDPRNSAHQYNLGLFYKTRGRFAEGVAAGLAAASLQREVIDSTEWNLGICATGAGDAETALDVWKRMGQKIELGRFGLPEGGYAACKVRLAQRPLAERTADSDDPGEEETVWIERLSPCHGIIRSVLFGSLGVDYGDVVLMDGAPITYHTYGEQEVPVFPHLATLVRRNYQFFAFAGTQETAGQLIDLSGELDEDAIIYSHTENFRIMCANCWRNPDIDHADHEKMEKHVVTGRIAAPPDIAPARLLDLIDRGIEKRKTCQLYAPDLCAAAGQLARERSDRRRFTLLTDN
;
A
#
# COMPACT_ATOMS: atom_id res chain seq x y z
N MET A 1 25.42 -41.32 -13.13
CA MET A 1 25.48 -41.71 -11.71
C MET A 1 24.09 -42.14 -11.31
N SER A 2 23.97 -43.34 -10.75
CA SER A 2 22.73 -44.05 -10.42
C SER A 2 21.83 -43.20 -9.52
N ASN A 3 20.58 -42.97 -9.94
CA ASN A 3 19.50 -42.48 -9.06
C ASN A 3 19.32 -43.49 -7.92
N GLY A 4 19.79 -43.13 -6.72
CA GLY A 4 19.53 -43.90 -5.50
C GLY A 4 18.03 -43.97 -5.20
N PRO A 5 17.59 -44.96 -4.41
CA PRO A 5 16.17 -45.14 -4.10
C PRO A 5 15.59 -43.88 -3.47
N ASN A 6 14.38 -43.48 -3.88
CA ASN A 6 13.58 -42.45 -3.22
C ASN A 6 13.48 -42.80 -1.72
N ALA A 7 14.34 -42.22 -0.89
CA ALA A 7 14.31 -42.44 0.54
C ALA A 7 13.03 -41.82 1.08
N VAL A 8 12.12 -42.66 1.55
CA VAL A 8 10.93 -42.23 2.29
C VAL A 8 11.42 -41.61 3.59
N LEU A 9 11.06 -40.35 3.84
CA LEU A 9 11.43 -39.65 5.06
C LEU A 9 10.51 -40.09 6.19
N THR A 10 11.06 -40.35 7.37
CA THR A 10 10.26 -40.61 8.58
C THR A 10 9.59 -39.33 9.07
N SER A 11 8.51 -39.44 9.85
CA SER A 11 7.83 -38.27 10.43
C SER A 11 8.79 -37.40 11.25
N ASP A 12 9.66 -38.03 12.06
CA ASP A 12 10.64 -37.33 12.89
C ASP A 12 11.67 -36.57 12.02
N GLU A 13 12.09 -37.16 10.90
CA GLU A 13 12.98 -36.50 9.94
C GLU A 13 12.29 -35.30 9.27
N ILE A 14 11.02 -35.44 8.87
CA ILE A 14 10.24 -34.35 8.29
C ILE A 14 10.11 -33.20 9.29
N ASP A 15 9.70 -33.48 10.52
CA ASP A 15 9.51 -32.47 11.56
C ASP A 15 10.81 -31.77 11.96
N ALA A 16 11.92 -32.51 11.98
CA ALA A 16 13.23 -31.95 12.29
C ALA A 16 13.73 -31.03 11.16
N ILE A 17 13.70 -31.50 9.91
CA ILE A 17 14.16 -30.72 8.75
C ILE A 17 13.27 -29.49 8.56
N ALA A 18 11.95 -29.64 8.66
CA ALA A 18 11.04 -28.53 8.40
C ALA A 18 11.23 -27.40 9.43
N ARG A 19 11.35 -27.72 10.73
CA ARG A 19 11.63 -26.73 11.77
C ARG A 19 12.97 -26.02 11.58
N ASP A 20 14.00 -26.76 11.16
CA ASP A 20 15.32 -26.21 10.87
C ASP A 20 15.28 -25.27 9.65
N VAL A 21 14.55 -25.65 8.58
CA VAL A 21 14.31 -24.77 7.41
C VAL A 21 13.61 -23.48 7.83
N VAL A 22 12.55 -23.57 8.64
CA VAL A 22 11.82 -22.38 9.11
C VAL A 22 12.71 -21.49 9.96
N ALA A 23 13.55 -22.06 10.83
CA ALA A 23 14.50 -21.29 11.63
C ALA A 23 15.57 -20.59 10.76
N GLU A 24 16.05 -21.22 9.69
CA GLU A 24 16.95 -20.58 8.72
C GLU A 24 16.24 -19.42 7.98
N GLY A 25 15.00 -19.63 7.53
CA GLY A 25 14.19 -18.62 6.86
C GLY A 25 13.92 -17.40 7.75
N GLN A 26 13.49 -17.62 9.00
CA GLN A 26 13.26 -16.57 9.99
C GLN A 26 14.54 -15.79 10.35
N ALA A 27 15.71 -16.43 10.21
CA ALA A 27 17.00 -15.78 10.37
C ALA A 27 17.50 -15.05 9.10
N GLY A 28 16.67 -14.92 8.06
CA GLY A 28 17.02 -14.28 6.78
C GLY A 28 17.97 -15.11 5.90
N ARG A 29 18.22 -16.38 6.25
CA ARG A 29 19.16 -17.27 5.55
C ARG A 29 18.45 -18.11 4.50
N THR A 30 17.73 -17.46 3.58
CA THR A 30 16.91 -18.09 2.54
C THR A 30 17.68 -19.07 1.65
N SER A 31 18.94 -18.77 1.31
CA SER A 31 19.80 -19.71 0.56
C SER A 31 20.06 -21.01 1.32
N ALA A 32 20.21 -20.96 2.64
CA ALA A 32 20.41 -22.15 3.47
C ALA A 32 19.10 -22.94 3.61
N ALA A 33 17.98 -22.24 3.82
CA ALA A 33 16.65 -22.82 3.80
C ALA A 33 16.39 -23.57 2.48
N TRP A 34 16.69 -22.96 1.34
CA TRP A 34 16.55 -23.58 0.01
C TRP A 34 17.36 -24.87 -0.14
N GLN A 35 18.60 -24.92 0.35
CA GLN A 35 19.40 -26.15 0.28
C GLN A 35 18.81 -27.27 1.16
N LYS A 36 18.23 -26.92 2.30
CA LYS A 36 17.67 -27.87 3.26
C LYS A 36 16.34 -28.49 2.81
N ILE A 37 15.55 -27.84 1.93
CA ILE A 37 14.29 -28.40 1.42
C ILE A 37 14.46 -29.45 0.31
N GLN A 38 15.66 -29.61 -0.24
CA GLN A 38 15.88 -30.50 -1.41
C GLN A 38 15.46 -31.97 -1.17
N PRO A 39 15.61 -32.56 0.04
CA PRO A 39 15.04 -33.88 0.33
C PRO A 39 13.52 -33.92 0.17
N PHE A 40 12.79 -32.90 0.64
CA PHE A 40 11.35 -32.81 0.47
C PHE A 40 10.95 -32.68 -0.99
N ARG A 41 11.61 -31.82 -1.77
CA ARG A 41 11.32 -31.68 -3.21
C ARG A 41 11.46 -32.99 -3.98
N LYS A 42 12.41 -33.83 -3.62
CA LYS A 42 12.59 -35.17 -4.21
C LYS A 42 11.52 -36.17 -3.76
N ALA A 43 11.08 -36.10 -2.51
CA ALA A 43 10.14 -37.05 -1.93
C ALA A 43 8.66 -36.72 -2.22
N GLN A 44 8.32 -35.42 -2.35
CA GLN A 44 6.94 -34.92 -2.33
C GLN A 44 6.00 -35.62 -3.32
N ARG A 45 6.49 -35.99 -4.51
CA ARG A 45 5.70 -36.65 -5.55
C ARG A 45 5.13 -38.01 -5.11
N HIS A 46 5.78 -38.67 -4.17
CA HIS A 46 5.40 -40.00 -3.69
C HIS A 46 5.12 -40.04 -2.18
N GLN A 47 5.22 -38.89 -1.50
CA GLN A 47 5.03 -38.77 -0.06
C GLN A 47 4.30 -37.46 0.25
N THR A 48 3.00 -37.56 0.55
CA THR A 48 2.13 -36.39 0.79
C THR A 48 2.59 -35.57 2.00
N GLU A 49 3.15 -36.21 3.02
CA GLU A 49 3.69 -35.54 4.20
C GLU A 49 4.85 -34.60 3.85
N ALA A 50 5.70 -34.99 2.89
CA ALA A 50 6.77 -34.12 2.41
C ALA A 50 6.23 -32.94 1.58
N ALA A 51 5.14 -33.15 0.82
CA ALA A 51 4.44 -32.06 0.13
C ALA A 51 3.82 -31.07 1.14
N MET A 52 3.12 -31.57 2.16
CA MET A 52 2.53 -30.73 3.21
C MET A 52 3.59 -29.98 4.02
N ALA A 53 4.75 -30.58 4.29
CA ALA A 53 5.87 -29.91 4.94
C ALA A 53 6.41 -28.75 4.09
N LEU A 54 6.52 -28.92 2.76
CA LEU A 54 6.89 -27.82 1.86
C LEU A 54 5.85 -26.69 1.86
N LEU A 55 4.56 -27.02 1.84
CA LEU A 55 3.50 -26.01 1.91
C LEU A 55 3.55 -25.23 3.23
N TRP A 56 3.81 -25.91 4.35
CA TRP A 56 4.02 -25.24 5.63
C TRP A 56 5.24 -24.32 5.60
N ILE A 57 6.37 -24.74 5.03
CA ILE A 57 7.57 -23.90 4.87
C ILE A 57 7.27 -22.64 4.02
N VAL A 58 6.48 -22.78 2.96
CA VAL A 58 6.03 -21.66 2.12
C VAL A 58 5.11 -20.73 2.93
N ASP A 59 4.16 -21.29 3.67
CA ASP A 59 3.25 -20.52 4.54
C ASP A 59 4.02 -19.69 5.59
N GLN A 60 5.10 -20.26 6.15
CA GLN A 60 6.02 -19.58 7.06
C GLN A 60 6.99 -18.60 6.37
N GLN A 61 6.81 -18.30 5.08
CA GLN A 61 7.62 -17.35 4.30
C GLN A 61 9.13 -17.57 4.42
N SER A 62 9.56 -18.83 4.51
CA SER A 62 10.95 -19.19 4.80
C SER A 62 11.86 -19.28 3.57
N LEU A 63 11.30 -19.10 2.38
CA LEU A 63 11.99 -19.13 1.09
C LEU A 63 11.86 -17.77 0.39
N THR A 64 12.66 -17.53 -0.64
CA THR A 64 12.39 -16.41 -1.54
C THR A 64 11.04 -16.63 -2.23
N ARG A 65 10.35 -15.56 -2.65
CA ARG A 65 9.04 -15.69 -3.32
C ARG A 65 9.12 -16.46 -4.63
N GLU A 66 10.21 -16.29 -5.38
CA GLU A 66 10.47 -17.02 -6.62
C GLU A 66 10.59 -18.52 -6.34
N ASP A 67 11.49 -18.91 -5.42
CA ASP A 67 11.69 -20.29 -5.01
C ASP A 67 10.40 -20.93 -4.45
N ALA A 68 9.66 -20.18 -3.64
CA ALA A 68 8.39 -20.65 -3.08
C ALA A 68 7.33 -20.87 -4.15
N THR A 69 7.23 -19.95 -5.12
CA THR A 69 6.28 -20.06 -6.24
C THR A 69 6.59 -21.29 -7.11
N ASP A 70 7.88 -21.55 -7.37
CA ASP A 70 8.34 -22.75 -8.08
C ASP A 70 7.98 -24.03 -7.32
N VAL A 71 8.19 -24.05 -6.00
CA VAL A 71 7.81 -25.18 -5.13
C VAL A 71 6.29 -25.43 -5.19
N LEU A 72 5.46 -24.39 -5.13
CA LEU A 72 4.01 -24.53 -5.26
C LEU A 72 3.62 -25.13 -6.62
N SER A 73 4.29 -24.72 -7.70
CA SER A 73 4.05 -25.25 -9.03
C SER A 73 4.43 -26.73 -9.15
N GLU A 74 5.59 -27.13 -8.60
CA GLU A 74 6.04 -28.53 -8.58
C GLU A 74 5.09 -29.46 -7.80
N ILE A 75 4.53 -28.97 -6.69
CA ILE A 75 3.58 -29.74 -5.90
C ILE A 75 2.24 -29.84 -6.65
N ALA A 76 1.76 -28.75 -7.24
CA ALA A 76 0.52 -28.75 -8.02
C ALA A 76 0.56 -29.78 -9.16
N ASP A 77 1.67 -29.83 -9.90
CA ASP A 77 1.87 -30.77 -11.02
C ASP A 77 1.93 -32.23 -10.56
N ALA A 78 2.41 -32.49 -9.34
CA ALA A 78 2.55 -33.84 -8.81
C ALA A 78 1.25 -34.39 -8.18
N HIS A 79 0.34 -33.51 -7.78
CA HIS A 79 -0.83 -33.83 -6.95
C HIS A 79 -2.14 -33.28 -7.54
N GLU A 80 -2.34 -33.45 -8.85
CA GLU A 80 -3.43 -32.84 -9.63
C GLU A 80 -4.87 -33.16 -9.16
N ASP A 81 -5.05 -34.24 -8.39
CA ASP A 81 -6.34 -34.70 -7.87
C ASP A 81 -6.43 -34.71 -6.33
N ASN A 82 -5.37 -34.29 -5.63
CA ASN A 82 -5.37 -34.28 -4.16
C ASN A 82 -5.99 -32.99 -3.62
N ILE A 83 -7.26 -33.06 -3.20
CA ILE A 83 -8.03 -31.91 -2.73
C ILE A 83 -7.34 -31.19 -1.57
N ASP A 84 -6.76 -31.92 -0.62
CA ASP A 84 -6.15 -31.34 0.58
C ASP A 84 -4.92 -30.52 0.20
N ILE A 85 -4.06 -31.07 -0.67
CA ILE A 85 -2.87 -30.37 -1.18
C ILE A 85 -3.25 -29.17 -2.04
N LEU A 86 -4.19 -29.31 -2.97
CA LEU A 86 -4.58 -28.21 -3.87
C LEU A 86 -5.22 -27.06 -3.08
N SER A 87 -6.06 -27.37 -2.10
CA SER A 87 -6.65 -26.36 -1.21
C SER A 87 -5.57 -25.64 -0.40
N ALA A 88 -4.58 -26.38 0.11
CA ALA A 88 -3.45 -25.81 0.84
C ALA A 88 -2.54 -24.95 -0.05
N ILE A 89 -2.29 -25.33 -1.30
CA ILE A 89 -1.59 -24.48 -2.28
C ILE A 89 -2.37 -23.17 -2.48
N GLY A 90 -3.68 -23.23 -2.67
CA GLY A 90 -4.53 -22.05 -2.83
C GLY A 90 -4.42 -21.05 -1.67
N LEU A 91 -4.25 -21.55 -0.44
CA LEU A 91 -3.96 -20.73 0.73
C LEU A 91 -2.54 -20.16 0.71
N CYS A 92 -1.54 -20.96 0.35
CA CYS A 92 -0.13 -20.54 0.31
C CYS A 92 0.17 -19.48 -0.76
N LEU A 93 -0.72 -19.27 -1.75
CA LEU A 93 -0.53 -18.24 -2.77
C LEU A 93 -0.44 -16.82 -2.18
N GLU A 94 -0.99 -16.58 -1.00
CA GLU A 94 -0.80 -15.31 -0.29
C GLU A 94 0.62 -15.14 0.24
N SER A 95 1.25 -16.20 0.75
CA SER A 95 2.61 -16.15 1.31
C SER A 95 3.71 -15.95 0.26
N VAL A 96 3.39 -16.15 -1.02
CA VAL A 96 4.29 -15.87 -2.14
C VAL A 96 4.02 -14.54 -2.83
N ARG A 97 3.21 -13.67 -2.20
CA ARG A 97 2.95 -12.29 -2.62
C ARG A 97 3.51 -11.30 -1.59
N ASP A 98 4.00 -10.16 -2.07
CA ASP A 98 4.40 -9.03 -1.22
C ASP A 98 3.18 -8.25 -0.70
N ILE A 99 3.32 -7.59 0.45
CA ILE A 99 2.39 -6.54 0.87
C ILE A 99 2.43 -5.35 -0.10
N ASP A 100 3.61 -5.03 -0.65
CA ASP A 100 3.75 -4.13 -1.80
C ASP A 100 3.00 -4.66 -3.04
N ASP A 101 2.86 -6.00 -3.16
CA ASP A 101 2.14 -6.63 -4.26
C ASP A 101 0.63 -6.56 -4.10
N LEU A 102 0.12 -6.25 -2.90
CA LEU A 102 -1.30 -5.87 -2.78
C LEU A 102 -1.58 -4.66 -3.68
N ASN A 103 -0.59 -3.79 -3.89
CA ASN A 103 -0.65 -2.69 -4.86
C ASN A 103 -0.04 -3.02 -6.23
N ALA A 104 0.65 -4.14 -6.42
CA ALA A 104 1.20 -4.51 -7.72
C ALA A 104 0.11 -5.00 -8.69
N PRO A 105 0.44 -5.10 -9.99
CA PRO A 105 -0.43 -5.76 -10.96
C PRO A 105 -0.76 -7.23 -10.60
N PRO A 106 -1.72 -7.84 -11.32
CA PRO A 106 -1.95 -9.28 -11.26
C PRO A 106 -0.64 -10.07 -11.44
N PRO A 107 -0.51 -11.24 -10.79
CA PRO A 107 0.69 -12.03 -10.90
C PRO A 107 0.75 -12.71 -12.28
N GLU A 108 1.93 -12.72 -12.89
CA GLU A 108 2.14 -13.35 -14.21
C GLU A 108 2.41 -14.86 -14.11
N HIS A 109 2.85 -15.36 -12.95
CA HIS A 109 3.22 -16.77 -12.81
C HIS A 109 1.98 -17.68 -13.03
N PRO A 110 2.05 -18.70 -13.90
CA PRO A 110 0.89 -19.51 -14.29
C PRO A 110 0.15 -20.19 -13.12
N ILE A 111 0.87 -20.52 -12.04
CA ILE A 111 0.30 -21.22 -10.87
C ILE A 111 -0.91 -20.49 -10.28
N PHE A 112 -0.93 -19.15 -10.28
CA PHE A 112 -2.03 -18.39 -9.70
C PHE A 112 -3.31 -18.62 -10.52
N LYS A 113 -3.23 -18.45 -11.85
CA LYS A 113 -4.36 -18.65 -12.76
C LYS A 113 -4.81 -20.11 -12.80
N SER A 114 -3.87 -21.05 -12.86
CA SER A 114 -4.22 -22.49 -12.90
C SER A 114 -4.87 -22.94 -11.60
N MET A 115 -4.38 -22.48 -10.45
CA MET A 115 -4.95 -22.87 -9.15
C MET A 115 -6.36 -22.33 -8.95
N VAL A 116 -6.63 -21.07 -9.34
CA VAL A 116 -8.00 -20.53 -9.32
C VAL A 116 -8.94 -21.37 -10.19
N ALA A 117 -8.53 -21.72 -11.41
CA ALA A 117 -9.35 -22.54 -12.30
C ALA A 117 -9.60 -23.96 -11.75
N THR A 118 -8.57 -24.59 -11.18
CA THR A 118 -8.66 -25.92 -10.57
C THR A 118 -9.59 -25.92 -9.37
N LEU A 119 -9.42 -24.97 -8.45
CA LEU A 119 -10.23 -24.88 -7.23
C LEU A 119 -11.68 -24.45 -7.53
N ASP A 120 -11.92 -23.58 -8.52
CA ASP A 120 -13.28 -23.23 -8.96
C ASP A 120 -14.04 -24.45 -9.52
N ARG A 121 -13.36 -25.28 -10.32
CA ARG A 121 -13.93 -26.55 -10.80
C ARG A 121 -14.24 -27.50 -9.65
N LEU A 122 -13.31 -27.67 -8.70
CA LEU A 122 -13.49 -28.55 -7.55
C LEU A 122 -14.62 -28.06 -6.63
N ALA A 123 -14.72 -26.75 -6.39
CA ALA A 123 -15.77 -26.16 -5.56
C ALA A 123 -17.17 -26.44 -6.11
N LYS A 124 -17.33 -26.41 -7.44
CA LYS A 124 -18.57 -26.77 -8.14
C LYS A 124 -18.86 -28.27 -8.06
N LEU A 125 -17.85 -29.12 -8.21
CA LEU A 125 -18.00 -30.58 -8.14
C LEU A 125 -18.39 -31.06 -6.75
N HIS A 126 -17.90 -30.38 -5.71
CA HIS A 126 -18.15 -30.69 -4.31
C HIS A 126 -19.25 -29.83 -3.68
N ASP A 127 -20.12 -29.18 -4.47
CA ASP A 127 -21.17 -28.33 -3.92
C ASP A 127 -22.08 -29.09 -2.93
N GLY A 128 -22.22 -28.53 -1.72
CA GLY A 128 -22.96 -29.11 -0.60
C GLY A 128 -22.27 -30.30 0.10
N ARG A 129 -21.03 -30.65 -0.27
CA ARG A 129 -20.25 -31.71 0.39
C ARG A 129 -19.33 -31.17 1.48
N PRO A 130 -18.92 -31.99 2.46
CA PRO A 130 -18.02 -31.57 3.53
C PRO A 130 -16.69 -30.98 3.04
N GLU A 131 -16.14 -31.48 1.93
CA GLU A 131 -14.87 -30.98 1.39
C GLU A 131 -15.00 -29.58 0.75
N GLN A 132 -16.22 -29.10 0.47
CA GLN A 132 -16.43 -27.82 -0.20
C GLN A 132 -15.81 -26.65 0.56
N GLU A 133 -15.91 -26.66 1.90
CA GLU A 133 -15.42 -25.57 2.73
C GLU A 133 -13.90 -25.36 2.56
N GLN A 134 -13.11 -26.43 2.62
CA GLN A 134 -11.66 -26.31 2.45
C GLN A 134 -11.27 -25.87 1.03
N ILE A 135 -11.98 -26.36 0.01
CA ILE A 135 -11.76 -25.94 -1.38
C ILE A 135 -12.07 -24.45 -1.54
N LEU A 136 -13.20 -23.99 -1.00
CA LEU A 136 -13.62 -22.59 -1.06
C LEU A 136 -12.64 -21.67 -0.32
N ARG A 137 -12.04 -22.12 0.79
CA ARG A 137 -10.99 -21.37 1.49
C ARG A 137 -9.77 -21.14 0.59
N GLY A 138 -9.26 -22.19 -0.05
CA GLY A 138 -8.18 -22.07 -1.03
C GLY A 138 -8.56 -21.23 -2.25
N LEU A 139 -9.79 -21.41 -2.76
CA LEU A 139 -10.30 -20.67 -3.92
C LEU A 139 -10.43 -19.17 -3.62
N ALA A 140 -10.99 -18.80 -2.47
CA ALA A 140 -11.14 -17.42 -2.06
C ALA A 140 -9.79 -16.70 -1.96
N THR A 141 -8.80 -17.34 -1.33
CA THR A 141 -7.45 -16.76 -1.21
C THR A 141 -6.77 -16.66 -2.57
N SER A 142 -6.72 -17.74 -3.35
CA SER A 142 -6.11 -17.74 -4.68
C SER A 142 -6.74 -16.72 -5.63
N ALA A 143 -8.08 -16.59 -5.63
CA ALA A 143 -8.79 -15.61 -6.43
C ALA A 143 -8.50 -14.17 -5.99
N ARG A 144 -8.42 -13.91 -4.68
CA ARG A 144 -8.01 -12.59 -4.17
C ARG A 144 -6.58 -12.23 -4.57
N MET A 145 -5.69 -13.22 -4.66
CA MET A 145 -4.29 -13.03 -5.10
C MET A 145 -4.16 -12.73 -6.59
N MET A 146 -5.19 -12.98 -7.40
CA MET A 146 -5.25 -12.53 -8.80
C MET A 146 -5.65 -11.05 -8.94
N ALA A 147 -5.48 -10.25 -7.89
CA ALA A 147 -5.92 -8.87 -7.83
C ALA A 147 -7.38 -8.76 -8.31
N ARG A 148 -7.72 -7.83 -9.22
CA ARG A 148 -9.10 -7.59 -9.69
C ARG A 148 -9.61 -8.61 -10.71
N GLN A 149 -8.74 -9.47 -11.22
CA GLN A 149 -9.05 -10.33 -12.36
C GLN A 149 -10.09 -11.41 -12.04
N THR A 150 -10.26 -11.74 -10.76
CA THR A 150 -11.19 -12.80 -10.32
C THR A 150 -12.07 -12.40 -9.14
N ASP A 151 -12.39 -11.11 -9.00
CA ASP A 151 -13.18 -10.56 -7.88
C ASP A 151 -14.52 -11.29 -7.68
N ALA A 152 -15.23 -11.63 -8.76
CA ALA A 152 -16.49 -12.36 -8.67
C ALA A 152 -16.33 -13.77 -8.07
N ILE A 153 -15.24 -14.47 -8.38
CA ILE A 153 -14.94 -15.79 -7.81
C ILE A 153 -14.58 -15.65 -6.34
N ALA A 154 -13.73 -14.67 -6.00
CA ALA A 154 -13.33 -14.40 -4.62
C ALA A 154 -14.54 -14.05 -3.73
N GLU A 155 -15.37 -13.08 -4.15
CA GLU A 155 -16.54 -12.65 -3.40
C GLU A 155 -17.55 -13.79 -3.21
N ASN A 156 -17.90 -14.50 -4.28
CA ASN A 156 -18.85 -15.60 -4.18
C ASN A 156 -18.35 -16.71 -3.27
N SER A 157 -17.05 -17.02 -3.31
CA SER A 157 -16.44 -18.04 -2.44
C SER A 157 -16.48 -17.60 -0.98
N LEU A 158 -16.13 -16.34 -0.69
CA LEU A 158 -16.17 -15.78 0.67
C LEU A 158 -17.59 -15.72 1.23
N ARG A 159 -18.58 -15.30 0.42
CA ARG A 159 -19.99 -15.32 0.82
C ARG A 159 -20.49 -16.75 1.08
N LYS A 160 -20.09 -17.72 0.25
CA LYS A 160 -20.47 -19.11 0.47
C LYS A 160 -19.88 -19.68 1.76
N LEU A 161 -18.64 -19.31 2.10
CA LEU A 161 -18.02 -19.69 3.37
C LEU A 161 -18.77 -19.15 4.59
N THR A 162 -19.28 -17.91 4.54
CA THR A 162 -20.10 -17.35 5.61
C THR A 162 -21.49 -17.98 5.70
N GLU A 163 -22.00 -18.57 4.61
CA GLU A 163 -23.23 -19.38 4.62
C GLU A 163 -23.00 -20.79 5.20
N ILE A 164 -21.87 -21.43 4.88
CA ILE A 164 -21.52 -22.79 5.35
C ILE A 164 -21.31 -22.80 6.87
N ASP A 165 -20.48 -21.87 7.38
CA ASP A 165 -20.30 -21.67 8.81
C ASP A 165 -20.47 -20.19 9.18
N PRO A 166 -21.71 -19.77 9.51
CA PRO A 166 -21.99 -18.40 9.92
C PRO A 166 -21.36 -18.00 11.26
N ARG A 167 -20.87 -18.97 12.04
CA ARG A 167 -20.26 -18.74 13.35
C ARG A 167 -18.73 -18.66 13.28
N ASN A 168 -18.14 -18.88 12.11
CA ASN A 168 -16.72 -18.75 11.90
C ASN A 168 -16.35 -17.27 11.66
N SER A 169 -15.74 -16.63 12.66
CA SER A 169 -15.31 -15.24 12.58
C SER A 169 -14.27 -15.01 11.46
N ALA A 170 -13.46 -16.02 11.12
CA ALA A 170 -12.44 -15.88 10.07
C ALA A 170 -13.07 -15.74 8.68
N HIS A 171 -14.22 -16.38 8.42
CA HIS A 171 -14.94 -16.22 7.15
C HIS A 171 -15.46 -14.79 6.98
N GLN A 172 -16.06 -14.22 8.04
CA GLN A 172 -16.51 -12.82 8.04
C GLN A 172 -15.34 -11.84 7.92
N TYR A 173 -14.24 -12.11 8.64
CA TYR A 173 -13.02 -11.30 8.55
C TYR A 173 -12.45 -11.25 7.13
N ASN A 174 -12.32 -12.41 6.47
CA ASN A 174 -11.80 -12.47 5.10
C ASN A 174 -12.73 -11.80 4.08
N LEU A 175 -14.04 -11.87 4.28
CA LEU A 175 -15.02 -11.13 3.48
C LEU A 175 -14.87 -9.61 3.67
N GLY A 176 -14.68 -9.16 4.91
CA GLY A 176 -14.40 -7.75 5.22
C GLY A 176 -13.09 -7.26 4.60
N LEU A 177 -12.03 -8.07 4.66
CA LEU A 177 -10.75 -7.77 4.03
C LEU A 177 -10.88 -7.65 2.51
N PHE A 178 -11.64 -8.54 1.87
CA PHE A 178 -11.95 -8.44 0.44
C PHE A 178 -12.60 -7.10 0.10
N TYR A 179 -13.65 -6.71 0.83
CA TYR A 179 -14.34 -5.44 0.62
C TYR A 179 -13.45 -4.22 0.90
N LYS A 180 -12.62 -4.25 1.95
CA LYS A 180 -11.65 -3.19 2.29
C LYS A 180 -10.77 -2.87 1.09
N THR A 181 -10.11 -3.89 0.53
CA THR A 181 -9.21 -3.70 -0.61
C THR A 181 -9.94 -3.27 -1.87
N ARG A 182 -11.27 -3.46 -1.96
CA ARG A 182 -12.13 -3.10 -3.11
C ARG A 182 -12.81 -1.74 -2.98
N GLY A 183 -12.56 -0.98 -1.91
CA GLY A 183 -13.23 0.29 -1.66
C GLY A 183 -14.72 0.16 -1.33
N ARG A 184 -15.21 -1.07 -1.15
CA ARG A 184 -16.59 -1.41 -0.77
C ARG A 184 -16.74 -1.29 0.74
N PHE A 185 -16.40 -0.10 1.24
CA PHE A 185 -16.14 0.13 2.65
C PHE A 185 -17.38 -0.11 3.52
N ALA A 186 -18.58 0.23 3.06
CA ALA A 186 -19.81 -0.04 3.80
C ALA A 186 -20.07 -1.54 3.98
N GLU A 187 -19.88 -2.36 2.94
CA GLU A 187 -19.94 -3.82 3.09
C GLU A 187 -18.81 -4.37 3.97
N GLY A 188 -17.63 -3.75 3.90
CA GLY A 188 -16.50 -4.03 4.79
C GLY A 188 -16.82 -3.78 6.27
N VAL A 189 -17.53 -2.70 6.59
CA VAL A 189 -18.03 -2.41 7.95
C VAL A 189 -18.98 -3.51 8.41
N ALA A 190 -19.97 -3.89 7.58
CA ALA A 190 -20.93 -4.92 7.94
C ALA A 190 -20.25 -6.28 8.24
N ALA A 191 -19.33 -6.71 7.38
CA ALA A 191 -18.57 -7.95 7.57
C ALA A 191 -17.61 -7.87 8.78
N GLY A 192 -16.96 -6.71 8.99
CA GLY A 192 -16.08 -6.48 10.14
C GLY A 192 -16.81 -6.52 11.48
N LEU A 193 -17.99 -5.88 11.57
CA LEU A 193 -18.86 -5.96 12.74
C LEU A 193 -19.34 -7.40 12.99
N ALA A 194 -19.71 -8.13 11.94
CA ALA A 194 -20.08 -9.54 12.05
C ALA A 194 -18.91 -10.38 12.59
N ALA A 195 -17.70 -10.18 12.06
CA ALA A 195 -16.49 -10.87 12.54
C ALA A 195 -16.21 -10.56 14.02
N ALA A 196 -16.19 -9.28 14.39
CA ALA A 196 -15.93 -8.84 15.76
C ALA A 196 -16.97 -9.40 16.76
N SER A 197 -18.26 -9.47 16.36
CA SER A 197 -19.34 -9.99 17.22
C SER A 197 -19.21 -11.48 17.55
N LEU A 198 -18.48 -12.25 16.72
CA LEU A 198 -18.24 -13.68 16.90
C LEU A 198 -16.98 -13.97 17.72
N GLN A 199 -16.12 -12.97 17.93
CA GLN A 199 -14.87 -13.10 18.67
C GLN A 199 -15.11 -12.95 20.17
N ARG A 200 -14.40 -13.75 20.98
CA ARG A 200 -14.50 -13.67 22.45
C ARG A 200 -13.70 -12.50 23.03
N GLU A 201 -12.69 -12.08 22.30
CA GLU A 201 -11.73 -11.05 22.66
C GLU A 201 -11.58 -10.11 21.47
N VAL A 202 -11.15 -8.88 21.74
CA VAL A 202 -10.84 -7.91 20.69
C VAL A 202 -9.59 -8.40 19.93
N ILE A 203 -9.71 -8.61 18.63
CA ILE A 203 -8.60 -9.02 17.77
C ILE A 203 -8.14 -7.81 16.96
N ASP A 204 -6.90 -7.38 17.17
CA ASP A 204 -6.32 -6.18 16.55
C ASP A 204 -6.50 -6.14 15.03
N SER A 205 -6.23 -7.24 14.32
CA SER A 205 -6.37 -7.28 12.85
C SER A 205 -7.82 -7.04 12.39
N THR A 206 -8.80 -7.51 13.17
CA THR A 206 -10.22 -7.31 12.88
C THR A 206 -10.63 -5.87 13.12
N GLU A 207 -10.24 -5.29 14.27
CA GLU A 207 -10.52 -3.89 14.58
C GLU A 207 -9.82 -2.93 13.60
N TRP A 208 -8.57 -3.20 13.20
CA TRP A 208 -7.87 -2.39 12.20
C TRP A 208 -8.62 -2.37 10.87
N ASN A 209 -9.02 -3.53 10.35
CA ASN A 209 -9.77 -3.60 9.09
C ASN A 209 -11.14 -2.94 9.20
N LEU A 210 -11.85 -3.16 10.32
CA LEU A 210 -13.15 -2.53 10.58
C LEU A 210 -13.02 -1.00 10.66
N GLY A 211 -12.04 -0.49 11.40
CA GLY A 211 -11.80 0.95 11.56
C GLY A 211 -11.40 1.63 10.25
N ILE A 212 -10.57 0.98 9.42
CA ILE A 212 -10.24 1.46 8.07
C ILE A 212 -11.49 1.49 7.20
N CYS A 213 -12.30 0.44 7.19
CA CYS A 213 -13.56 0.42 6.44
C CYS A 213 -14.51 1.51 6.93
N ALA A 214 -14.69 1.68 8.24
CA ALA A 214 -15.56 2.72 8.79
C ALA A 214 -15.09 4.12 8.39
N THR A 215 -13.78 4.38 8.44
CA THR A 215 -13.18 5.64 7.99
C THR A 215 -13.40 5.86 6.49
N GLY A 216 -13.17 4.84 5.67
CA GLY A 216 -13.38 4.88 4.22
C GLY A 216 -14.85 5.04 3.81
N ALA A 217 -15.78 4.51 4.61
CA ALA A 217 -17.22 4.67 4.40
C ALA A 217 -17.75 6.03 4.88
N GLY A 218 -16.94 6.83 5.59
CA GLY A 218 -17.41 8.04 6.28
C GLY A 218 -18.30 7.74 7.51
N ASP A 219 -18.30 6.50 8.00
CA ASP A 219 -19.00 6.10 9.23
C ASP A 219 -18.17 6.51 10.45
N ALA A 220 -18.26 7.80 10.77
CA ALA A 220 -17.47 8.43 11.80
C ALA A 220 -17.73 7.87 13.20
N GLU A 221 -18.96 7.44 13.48
CA GLU A 221 -19.35 6.88 14.78
C GLU A 221 -18.68 5.53 14.99
N THR A 222 -18.84 4.60 14.04
CA THR A 222 -18.19 3.28 14.10
C THR A 222 -16.67 3.42 14.12
N ALA A 223 -16.10 4.30 13.28
CA ALA A 223 -14.66 4.52 13.23
C ALA A 223 -14.13 5.05 14.58
N LEU A 224 -14.80 6.04 15.17
CA LEU A 224 -14.41 6.61 16.46
C LEU A 224 -14.45 5.57 17.58
N ASP A 225 -15.51 4.78 17.64
CA ASP A 225 -15.70 3.72 18.63
C ASP A 225 -14.62 2.64 18.52
N VAL A 226 -14.35 2.15 17.31
CA VAL A 226 -13.26 1.19 17.03
C VAL A 226 -11.91 1.75 17.49
N TRP A 227 -11.54 2.95 17.06
CA TRP A 227 -10.24 3.52 17.41
C TRP A 227 -10.10 3.75 18.92
N LYS A 228 -11.17 4.20 19.60
CA LYS A 228 -11.17 4.33 21.07
C LYS A 228 -11.04 2.98 21.77
N ARG A 229 -11.70 1.92 21.29
CA ARG A 229 -11.51 0.55 21.81
C ARG A 229 -10.07 0.07 21.65
N MET A 230 -9.42 0.44 20.55
CA MET A 230 -7.99 0.19 20.30
C MET A 230 -7.04 1.13 21.06
N GLY A 231 -7.56 1.91 22.03
CA GLY A 231 -6.77 2.79 22.89
C GLY A 231 -6.25 4.06 22.21
N GLN A 232 -6.75 4.41 21.03
CA GLN A 232 -6.34 5.62 20.32
C GLN A 232 -6.89 6.87 21.02
N LYS A 233 -6.06 7.90 21.12
CA LYS A 233 -6.43 9.21 21.68
C LYS A 233 -6.98 10.09 20.57
N ILE A 234 -8.27 9.93 20.28
CA ILE A 234 -8.89 10.47 19.08
C ILE A 234 -10.32 10.96 19.38
N GLU A 235 -10.73 12.04 18.74
CA GLU A 235 -12.09 12.61 18.83
C GLU A 235 -12.62 12.91 17.43
N LEU A 236 -13.90 13.23 17.28
CA LEU A 236 -14.41 13.69 15.98
C LEU A 236 -13.75 15.03 15.61
N GLY A 237 -13.13 15.09 14.43
CA GLY A 237 -12.38 16.25 13.98
C GLY A 237 -12.81 16.78 12.61
N ARG A 238 -11.83 17.26 11.85
CA ARG A 238 -12.03 17.78 10.51
C ARG A 238 -12.59 16.71 9.58
N PHE A 239 -13.22 17.15 8.50
CA PHE A 239 -13.83 16.29 7.49
C PHE A 239 -14.94 15.36 8.01
N GLY A 240 -15.38 15.55 9.25
CA GLY A 240 -16.35 14.66 9.90
C GLY A 240 -15.77 13.28 10.20
N LEU A 241 -14.44 13.16 10.37
CA LEU A 241 -13.76 11.89 10.66
C LEU A 241 -13.02 11.95 12.00
N PRO A 242 -12.70 10.79 12.61
CA PRO A 242 -11.89 10.76 13.83
C PRO A 242 -10.49 11.37 13.60
N GLU A 243 -10.08 12.30 14.45
CA GLU A 243 -8.81 13.02 14.38
C GLU A 243 -8.11 13.08 15.74
N GLY A 244 -6.79 12.90 15.74
CA GLY A 244 -5.93 12.90 16.91
C GLY A 244 -4.49 13.32 16.57
N GLY A 245 -3.63 13.34 17.59
CA GLY A 245 -2.22 13.70 17.40
C GLY A 245 -1.36 12.50 17.02
N TYR A 246 -0.86 12.47 15.79
CA TYR A 246 0.01 11.41 15.30
C TYR A 246 1.31 11.98 14.73
N ALA A 247 2.40 11.21 14.83
CA ALA A 247 3.63 11.54 14.13
C ALA A 247 3.39 11.56 12.61
N ALA A 248 4.04 12.49 11.92
CA ALA A 248 4.02 12.53 10.46
C ALA A 248 4.55 11.20 9.90
N CYS A 249 3.99 10.79 8.78
CA CYS A 249 4.43 9.61 8.05
C CYS A 249 4.46 9.89 6.56
N LYS A 250 4.90 8.89 5.79
CA LYS A 250 4.92 8.96 4.34
C LYS A 250 3.84 8.05 3.76
N VAL A 251 3.31 8.42 2.61
CA VAL A 251 2.41 7.59 1.81
C VAL A 251 2.99 7.46 0.42
N ARG A 252 3.02 6.24 -0.11
CA ARG A 252 3.28 5.99 -1.53
C ARG A 252 1.97 6.18 -2.28
N LEU A 253 1.76 7.41 -2.77
CA LEU A 253 0.61 7.74 -3.59
C LEU A 253 0.74 7.04 -4.94
N ALA A 254 -0.37 6.52 -5.42
CA ALA A 254 -0.51 5.92 -6.73
C ALA A 254 -1.50 6.70 -7.58
N GLN A 255 -1.26 6.75 -8.89
CA GLN A 255 -2.19 7.27 -9.89
C GLN A 255 -3.54 6.54 -9.84
N ARG A 256 -3.49 5.24 -9.51
CA ARG A 256 -4.64 4.37 -9.33
C ARG A 256 -4.58 3.75 -7.92
N PRO A 257 -5.18 4.40 -6.91
CA PRO A 257 -5.22 3.91 -5.54
C PRO A 257 -5.85 2.53 -5.47
N LEU A 258 -5.39 1.67 -4.55
CA LEU A 258 -5.77 0.26 -4.55
C LEU A 258 -7.27 0.06 -4.62
N ALA A 259 -8.03 0.75 -3.77
CA ALA A 259 -9.47 0.61 -3.61
C ALA A 259 -10.29 1.13 -4.81
N GLU A 260 -9.68 1.94 -5.68
CA GLU A 260 -10.32 2.59 -6.82
C GLU A 260 -10.07 1.85 -8.15
N ARG A 261 -9.28 0.76 -8.12
CA ARG A 261 -8.94 -0.02 -9.32
C ARG A 261 -10.09 -0.89 -9.83
N THR A 262 -10.02 -1.17 -11.13
CA THR A 262 -10.88 -2.11 -11.85
C THR A 262 -10.03 -3.17 -12.55
N ALA A 263 -10.65 -4.24 -13.06
CA ALA A 263 -9.93 -5.28 -13.79
C ALA A 263 -9.18 -4.76 -15.04
N ASP A 264 -9.71 -3.70 -15.69
CA ASP A 264 -9.12 -3.09 -16.88
C ASP A 264 -7.94 -2.13 -16.56
N SER A 265 -7.75 -1.79 -15.29
CA SER A 265 -6.73 -0.85 -14.83
C SER A 265 -6.22 -1.27 -13.46
N ASP A 266 -5.74 -2.50 -13.41
CA ASP A 266 -5.33 -3.20 -12.19
C ASP A 266 -3.84 -3.06 -11.93
N ASP A 267 -3.35 -1.82 -11.92
CA ASP A 267 -1.96 -1.48 -11.65
C ASP A 267 -1.91 -0.08 -11.01
N PRO A 268 -0.86 0.28 -10.25
CA PRO A 268 -0.79 1.57 -9.55
C PRO A 268 -0.62 2.76 -10.49
N GLY A 269 -0.18 2.54 -11.73
CA GLY A 269 0.31 3.60 -12.62
C GLY A 269 1.58 4.25 -12.10
N GLU A 270 1.67 5.56 -12.29
CA GLU A 270 2.74 6.35 -11.68
C GLU A 270 2.57 6.40 -10.16
N GLU A 271 3.69 6.50 -9.44
CA GLU A 271 3.69 6.57 -7.98
C GLU A 271 4.67 7.62 -7.48
N GLU A 272 4.32 8.27 -6.37
CA GLU A 272 5.16 9.25 -5.70
C GLU A 272 5.06 9.07 -4.19
N THR A 273 6.20 9.06 -3.49
CA THR A 273 6.21 8.95 -2.04
C THR A 273 6.29 10.32 -1.40
N VAL A 274 5.25 10.69 -0.67
CA VAL A 274 5.09 12.03 -0.10
C VAL A 274 4.91 12.00 1.41
N TRP A 275 5.16 13.13 2.05
CA TRP A 275 4.80 13.36 3.44
C TRP A 275 3.32 13.72 3.58
N ILE A 276 2.71 13.21 4.65
CA ILE A 276 1.34 13.57 5.05
C ILE A 276 1.29 14.07 6.49
N GLU A 277 0.34 14.96 6.76
CA GLU A 277 -0.13 15.23 8.11
C GLU A 277 -1.09 14.10 8.50
N ARG A 278 -0.66 13.23 9.42
CA ARG A 278 -1.45 12.08 9.84
C ARG A 278 -2.50 12.51 10.86
N LEU A 279 -3.78 12.31 10.51
CA LEU A 279 -4.92 12.71 11.33
C LEU A 279 -5.43 11.56 12.19
N SER A 280 -5.31 10.34 11.71
CA SER A 280 -5.79 9.13 12.40
C SER A 280 -4.85 7.95 12.13
N PRO A 281 -5.13 6.75 12.67
CA PRO A 281 -4.37 5.56 12.34
C PRO A 281 -4.37 5.24 10.84
N CYS A 282 -5.33 5.71 10.04
CA CYS A 282 -5.50 5.29 8.64
C CYS A 282 -5.82 6.42 7.65
N HIS A 283 -5.81 7.69 8.03
CA HIS A 283 -5.98 8.78 7.06
C HIS A 283 -5.16 10.02 7.40
N GLY A 284 -4.91 10.86 6.40
CA GLY A 284 -4.15 12.10 6.56
C GLY A 284 -4.25 13.03 5.36
N ILE A 285 -3.71 14.24 5.52
CA ILE A 285 -3.69 15.29 4.51
C ILE A 285 -2.36 15.25 3.77
N ILE A 286 -2.38 15.29 2.44
CA ILE A 286 -1.15 15.40 1.63
C ILE A 286 -0.48 16.75 1.89
N ARG A 287 0.79 16.73 2.37
CA ARG A 287 1.58 17.93 2.70
C ARG A 287 2.81 18.14 1.82
N SER A 288 2.96 17.37 0.76
CA SER A 288 3.95 17.61 -0.28
C SER A 288 3.24 18.02 -1.56
N VAL A 289 3.75 19.02 -2.28
CA VAL A 289 3.23 19.31 -3.63
C VAL A 289 3.88 18.32 -4.58
N LEU A 290 3.06 17.50 -5.26
CA LEU A 290 3.56 16.41 -6.08
C LEU A 290 4.44 16.90 -7.24
N PHE A 291 5.29 16.03 -7.77
CA PHE A 291 5.96 16.24 -9.03
C PHE A 291 5.15 15.64 -10.19
N GLY A 292 4.62 14.42 -10.00
CA GLY A 292 3.79 13.70 -10.97
C GLY A 292 2.32 14.13 -10.96
N SER A 293 1.58 13.76 -12.01
CA SER A 293 0.13 13.95 -12.08
C SER A 293 -0.57 12.64 -11.72
N LEU A 294 -0.73 12.41 -10.42
CA LEU A 294 -1.33 11.17 -9.89
C LEU A 294 -2.85 11.26 -9.78
N GLY A 295 -3.45 12.37 -10.21
CA GLY A 295 -4.87 12.62 -9.99
C GLY A 295 -5.24 12.69 -8.51
N VAL A 296 -4.29 13.03 -7.62
CA VAL A 296 -4.40 13.45 -6.21
C VAL A 296 -3.38 14.55 -5.97
N ASP A 297 -3.66 15.48 -5.06
CA ASP A 297 -2.82 16.66 -4.90
C ASP A 297 -2.73 17.16 -3.46
N TYR A 298 -1.85 18.13 -3.24
CA TYR A 298 -1.69 18.81 -1.95
C TYR A 298 -3.03 19.21 -1.34
N GLY A 299 -3.19 18.94 -0.05
CA GLY A 299 -4.42 19.22 0.69
C GLY A 299 -5.48 18.10 0.60
N ASP A 300 -5.45 17.22 -0.40
CA ASP A 300 -6.38 16.09 -0.46
C ASP A 300 -6.21 15.18 0.78
N VAL A 301 -7.32 14.58 1.21
CA VAL A 301 -7.34 13.64 2.33
C VAL A 301 -7.33 12.22 1.78
N VAL A 302 -6.31 11.46 2.14
CA VAL A 302 -6.11 10.09 1.66
C VAL A 302 -6.29 9.08 2.78
N LEU A 303 -6.81 7.92 2.41
CA LEU A 303 -6.89 6.70 3.23
C LEU A 303 -5.67 5.84 2.94
N MET A 304 -5.10 5.28 4.00
CA MET A 304 -3.95 4.38 3.97
C MET A 304 -4.25 3.11 4.78
N ASP A 305 -3.52 2.03 4.49
CA ASP A 305 -3.61 0.81 5.31
C ASP A 305 -2.87 1.01 6.66
N GLY A 306 -3.17 0.16 7.64
CA GLY A 306 -2.52 0.17 8.95
C GLY A 306 -1.13 -0.47 8.95
N ALA A 307 -0.83 -1.30 7.95
CA ALA A 307 0.47 -1.95 7.78
C ALA A 307 1.36 -1.13 6.83
N PRO A 308 2.55 -0.69 7.27
CA PRO A 308 3.51 -0.01 6.40
C PRO A 308 4.10 -1.01 5.40
N ILE A 309 4.41 -0.50 4.21
CA ILE A 309 5.07 -1.26 3.14
C ILE A 309 6.61 -1.22 3.27
N THR A 310 7.14 -0.16 3.86
CA THR A 310 8.55 -0.04 4.20
C THR A 310 8.74 1.05 5.26
N TYR A 311 9.97 1.23 5.73
CA TYR A 311 10.40 2.31 6.60
C TYR A 311 11.55 3.07 5.93
N HIS A 312 11.54 4.40 6.06
CA HIS A 312 12.66 5.25 5.65
C HIS A 312 13.33 5.82 6.89
N THR A 313 14.63 5.59 7.02
CA THR A 313 15.44 6.08 8.13
C THR A 313 15.85 7.54 7.91
N TYR A 314 15.75 8.37 8.94
CA TYR A 314 16.21 9.75 8.99
C TYR A 314 16.96 9.98 10.29
N GLY A 315 18.29 9.78 10.29
CA GLY A 315 19.11 9.77 11.49
C GLY A 315 18.67 8.65 12.43
N GLU A 316 18.23 9.00 13.63
CA GLU A 316 17.73 8.03 14.63
C GLU A 316 16.24 7.68 14.48
N GLN A 317 15.54 8.28 13.50
CA GLN A 317 14.10 8.10 13.33
C GLN A 317 13.78 7.17 12.16
N GLU A 318 12.97 6.15 12.41
CA GLU A 318 12.35 5.34 11.36
C GLU A 318 10.95 5.86 11.05
N VAL A 319 10.73 6.25 9.80
CA VAL A 319 9.46 6.82 9.35
C VAL A 319 8.72 5.79 8.50
N PRO A 320 7.52 5.35 8.92
CA PRO A 320 6.75 4.38 8.15
C PRO A 320 6.26 4.98 6.84
N VAL A 321 6.27 4.16 5.80
CA VAL A 321 5.65 4.44 4.51
C VAL A 321 4.43 3.55 4.36
N PHE A 322 3.26 4.15 4.16
CA PHE A 322 2.02 3.42 4.00
C PHE A 322 1.56 3.39 2.54
N PRO A 323 0.77 2.38 2.14
CA PRO A 323 0.17 2.31 0.81
C PRO A 323 -1.04 3.25 0.70
N HIS A 324 -1.27 3.82 -0.49
CA HIS A 324 -2.46 4.62 -0.80
C HIS A 324 -3.67 3.71 -1.13
N LEU A 325 -4.66 3.67 -0.24
CA LEU A 325 -5.88 2.89 -0.44
C LEU A 325 -6.90 3.65 -1.30
N ALA A 326 -7.27 4.86 -0.90
CA ALA A 326 -8.31 5.65 -1.55
C ALA A 326 -8.15 7.14 -1.25
N THR A 327 -8.75 7.99 -2.08
CA THR A 327 -8.89 9.42 -1.78
C THR A 327 -10.25 9.72 -1.17
N LEU A 328 -10.28 10.20 0.07
CA LEU A 328 -11.51 10.47 0.81
C LEU A 328 -12.10 11.84 0.47
N VAL A 329 -11.25 12.87 0.40
CA VAL A 329 -11.69 14.24 0.17
C VAL A 329 -10.78 14.92 -0.85
N ARG A 330 -11.41 15.49 -1.89
CA ARG A 330 -10.75 16.35 -2.86
C ARG A 330 -10.86 17.80 -2.45
N ARG A 331 -9.72 18.48 -2.31
CA ARG A 331 -9.68 19.90 -1.95
C ARG A 331 -9.54 20.83 -3.14
N ASN A 332 -9.09 20.31 -4.28
CA ASN A 332 -9.00 21.06 -5.55
C ASN A 332 -8.17 22.35 -5.41
N TYR A 333 -6.97 22.24 -4.84
CA TYR A 333 -6.05 23.37 -4.75
C TYR A 333 -5.71 23.89 -6.16
N GLN A 334 -5.47 25.20 -6.24
CA GLN A 334 -4.89 25.85 -7.40
C GLN A 334 -3.38 25.67 -7.37
N PHE A 335 -2.77 25.41 -8.53
CA PHE A 335 -1.33 25.22 -8.64
C PHE A 335 -0.74 26.15 -9.69
N PHE A 336 0.37 26.80 -9.36
CA PHE A 336 1.11 27.68 -10.27
C PHE A 336 2.59 27.34 -10.22
N ALA A 337 3.19 27.00 -11.36
CA ALA A 337 4.63 26.79 -11.44
C ALA A 337 5.37 28.10 -11.18
N PHE A 338 6.52 28.02 -10.49
CA PHE A 338 7.41 29.15 -10.31
C PHE A 338 8.86 28.77 -10.60
N ALA A 339 9.64 29.77 -10.99
CA ALA A 339 11.09 29.76 -10.97
C ALA A 339 11.57 31.01 -10.23
N GLY A 340 12.61 30.89 -9.43
CA GLY A 340 13.06 31.97 -8.57
C GLY A 340 14.55 31.90 -8.27
N THR A 341 15.04 32.97 -7.66
CA THR A 341 16.40 33.06 -7.16
C THR A 341 16.40 33.33 -5.66
N GLN A 342 17.33 32.73 -4.93
CA GLN A 342 17.51 32.93 -3.50
C GLN A 342 19.00 33.00 -3.12
N GLU A 343 19.31 33.70 -2.03
CA GLU A 343 20.66 33.74 -1.48
C GLU A 343 20.96 32.53 -0.61
N THR A 344 19.99 32.08 0.19
CA THR A 344 20.13 30.95 1.11
C THR A 344 19.06 29.91 0.84
N ALA A 345 19.37 28.63 1.07
CA ALA A 345 18.42 27.53 0.94
C ALA A 345 17.13 27.78 1.75
N GLY A 346 15.97 27.51 1.15
CA GLY A 346 14.66 27.67 1.79
C GLY A 346 14.08 29.09 1.84
N GLN A 347 14.82 30.13 1.41
CA GLN A 347 14.36 31.53 1.53
C GLN A 347 13.00 31.78 0.83
N LEU A 348 12.76 31.14 -0.32
CA LEU A 348 11.46 31.22 -1.02
C LEU A 348 10.37 30.37 -0.37
N ILE A 349 10.73 29.23 0.24
CA ILE A 349 9.78 28.36 0.95
C ILE A 349 9.25 29.08 2.19
N ASP A 350 10.10 29.82 2.90
CA ASP A 350 9.76 30.59 4.09
C ASP A 350 8.67 31.65 3.85
N LEU A 351 8.41 32.03 2.60
CA LEU A 351 7.29 32.90 2.24
C LEU A 351 5.93 32.28 2.58
N SER A 352 5.84 30.94 2.66
CA SER A 352 4.60 30.22 2.96
C SER A 352 3.97 30.67 4.28
N GLY A 353 4.79 31.02 5.29
CA GLY A 353 4.31 31.52 6.58
C GLY A 353 3.67 32.91 6.56
N GLU A 354 3.74 33.61 5.43
CA GLU A 354 3.14 34.93 5.21
C GLU A 354 1.95 34.89 4.23
N LEU A 355 1.65 33.70 3.68
CA LEU A 355 0.48 33.51 2.84
C LEU A 355 -0.77 33.31 3.70
N ASP A 356 -1.93 33.60 3.11
CA ASP A 356 -3.21 33.38 3.77
C ASP A 356 -3.53 31.87 3.78
N GLU A 357 -4.22 31.44 4.84
CA GLU A 357 -4.73 30.08 5.02
C GLU A 357 -3.65 28.97 4.92
N ASP A 358 -3.84 28.02 4.01
CA ASP A 358 -2.99 26.83 3.82
C ASP A 358 -2.24 26.90 2.47
N ALA A 359 -2.05 28.12 1.93
CA ALA A 359 -1.26 28.32 0.73
C ALA A 359 0.23 28.18 1.02
N ILE A 360 0.96 27.55 0.09
CA ILE A 360 2.39 27.27 0.25
C ILE A 360 3.18 27.50 -1.03
N ILE A 361 4.46 27.80 -0.88
CA ILE A 361 5.46 27.78 -1.95
C ILE A 361 6.33 26.54 -1.75
N TYR A 362 6.22 25.57 -2.65
CA TYR A 362 6.93 24.31 -2.56
C TYR A 362 8.05 24.23 -3.59
N SER A 363 9.29 24.17 -3.12
CA SER A 363 10.49 24.04 -3.96
C SER A 363 10.74 22.58 -4.34
N HIS A 364 10.48 22.22 -5.60
CA HIS A 364 10.76 20.87 -6.10
C HIS A 364 12.26 20.65 -6.21
N THR A 365 13.04 21.64 -6.65
CA THR A 365 14.50 21.50 -6.77
C THR A 365 15.22 21.19 -5.47
N GLU A 366 14.64 21.54 -4.31
CA GLU A 366 15.24 21.28 -3.00
C GLU A 366 14.61 20.08 -2.27
N ASN A 367 13.37 19.69 -2.61
CA ASN A 367 12.62 18.66 -1.88
C ASN A 367 12.31 17.39 -2.69
N PHE A 368 12.50 17.41 -4.01
CA PHE A 368 12.23 16.27 -4.88
C PHE A 368 13.47 15.39 -5.09
N ARG A 369 13.27 14.08 -5.13
CA ARG A 369 14.33 13.10 -5.38
C ARG A 369 13.82 11.93 -6.20
N ILE A 370 14.68 11.45 -7.10
CA ILE A 370 14.47 10.21 -7.85
C ILE A 370 15.32 9.12 -7.19
N MET A 371 14.68 7.99 -6.86
CA MET A 371 15.35 6.83 -6.31
C MET A 371 15.02 5.60 -7.17
N CYS A 372 15.96 4.66 -7.30
CA CYS A 372 15.63 3.36 -7.86
C CYS A 372 14.81 2.55 -6.83
N ALA A 373 14.08 1.54 -7.31
CA ALA A 373 13.22 0.71 -6.47
C ALA A 373 13.98 0.03 -5.32
N ASN A 374 15.23 -0.39 -5.55
CA ASN A 374 16.05 -1.05 -4.51
C ASN A 374 16.44 -0.09 -3.39
N CYS A 375 16.88 1.13 -3.74
CA CYS A 375 17.21 2.14 -2.73
C CYS A 375 15.96 2.61 -1.97
N TRP A 376 14.82 2.74 -2.65
CA TRP A 376 13.57 3.13 -2.00
C TRP A 376 13.07 2.06 -1.01
N ARG A 377 13.27 0.76 -1.30
CA ARG A 377 12.88 -0.32 -0.39
C ARG A 377 13.86 -0.58 0.74
N ASN A 378 15.06 -0.01 0.71
CA ASN A 378 16.10 -0.34 1.68
C ASN A 378 15.98 0.53 2.95
N PRO A 379 15.56 -0.04 4.09
CA PRO A 379 15.44 0.74 5.34
C PRO A 379 16.78 1.16 5.92
N ASP A 380 17.88 0.51 5.54
CA ASP A 380 19.23 0.79 6.06
C ASP A 380 19.86 2.05 5.44
N ILE A 381 19.23 2.64 4.42
CA ILE A 381 19.68 3.90 3.84
C ILE A 381 19.21 5.04 4.74
N ASP A 382 20.16 5.78 5.33
CA ASP A 382 19.84 7.00 6.06
C ASP A 382 19.54 8.14 5.06
N HIS A 383 18.29 8.60 5.09
CA HIS A 383 17.79 9.72 4.29
C HIS A 383 18.04 11.09 4.95
N ALA A 384 18.74 11.15 6.07
CA ALA A 384 19.22 12.39 6.69
C ALA A 384 20.62 12.81 6.19
N ASP A 385 21.50 11.84 5.88
CA ASP A 385 22.89 12.10 5.51
C ASP A 385 23.03 12.55 4.05
N HIS A 386 22.75 13.82 3.81
CA HIS A 386 22.84 14.40 2.49
C HIS A 386 23.51 15.76 2.48
N GLU A 387 24.48 15.92 1.58
CA GLU A 387 24.98 17.22 1.17
C GLU A 387 23.80 18.05 0.64
N LYS A 388 23.32 18.98 1.45
CA LYS A 388 22.39 20.03 0.99
C LYS A 388 23.19 20.91 0.03
N MET A 389 23.11 20.62 -1.26
CA MET A 389 23.62 21.54 -2.28
C MET A 389 22.83 22.84 -2.16
N GLU A 390 23.53 23.93 -1.86
CA GLU A 390 22.91 25.24 -1.84
C GLU A 390 22.46 25.61 -3.26
N LYS A 391 21.14 25.80 -3.43
CA LYS A 391 20.53 26.14 -4.71
C LYS A 391 20.18 27.62 -4.71
N HIS A 392 20.84 28.39 -5.57
CA HIS A 392 20.51 29.80 -5.78
C HIS A 392 19.44 30.03 -6.85
N VAL A 393 19.19 29.04 -7.71
CA VAL A 393 18.06 29.00 -8.64
C VAL A 393 17.17 27.84 -8.23
N VAL A 394 15.88 28.13 -8.09
CA VAL A 394 14.90 27.21 -7.53
C VAL A 394 13.68 27.16 -8.43
N THR A 395 13.14 25.96 -8.64
CA THR A 395 11.87 25.77 -9.34
C THR A 395 10.93 24.94 -8.48
N GLY A 396 9.64 25.18 -8.66
CA GLY A 396 8.63 24.41 -7.98
C GLY A 396 7.21 24.86 -8.28
N ARG A 397 6.30 24.63 -7.34
CA ARG A 397 4.88 24.99 -7.47
C ARG A 397 4.38 25.74 -6.23
N ILE A 398 3.55 26.73 -6.47
CA ILE A 398 2.73 27.39 -5.47
C ILE A 398 1.40 26.63 -5.41
N ALA A 399 0.99 26.18 -4.24
CA ALA A 399 -0.30 25.56 -4.00
C ALA A 399 -1.16 26.52 -3.18
N ALA A 400 -2.41 26.74 -3.57
CA ALA A 400 -3.32 27.61 -2.81
C ALA A 400 -4.75 27.03 -2.78
N PRO A 401 -5.47 27.17 -1.65
CA PRO A 401 -6.89 26.85 -1.60
C PRO A 401 -7.71 27.52 -2.73
N PRO A 402 -8.80 26.90 -3.21
CA PRO A 402 -9.59 27.41 -4.34
C PRO A 402 -10.30 28.75 -4.05
N ASP A 403 -10.46 29.11 -2.79
CA ASP A 403 -11.07 30.36 -2.30
C ASP A 403 -10.11 31.55 -2.27
N ILE A 404 -8.80 31.31 -2.31
CA ILE A 404 -7.82 32.40 -2.44
C ILE A 404 -7.81 32.90 -3.89
N ALA A 405 -8.21 34.15 -4.09
CA ALA A 405 -8.13 34.79 -5.39
C ALA A 405 -6.66 34.90 -5.87
N PRO A 406 -6.34 34.54 -7.13
CA PRO A 406 -4.98 34.64 -7.67
C PRO A 406 -4.32 36.02 -7.49
N ALA A 407 -5.09 37.10 -7.62
CA ALA A 407 -4.59 38.46 -7.41
C ALA A 407 -4.18 38.73 -5.95
N ARG A 408 -4.90 38.16 -4.98
CA ARG A 408 -4.57 38.25 -3.56
C ARG A 408 -3.31 37.43 -3.25
N LEU A 409 -3.23 36.21 -3.77
CA LEU A 409 -2.05 35.35 -3.62
C LEU A 409 -0.79 36.04 -4.17
N LEU A 410 -0.88 36.63 -5.36
CA LEU A 410 0.22 37.37 -5.98
C LEU A 410 0.66 38.58 -5.13
N ASP A 411 -0.28 39.38 -4.61
CA ASP A 411 0.00 40.53 -3.71
C ASP A 411 0.72 40.09 -2.42
N LEU A 412 0.34 38.95 -1.83
CA LEU A 412 1.02 38.41 -0.64
C LEU A 412 2.46 37.99 -0.94
N ILE A 413 2.66 37.28 -2.06
CA ILE A 413 4.00 36.86 -2.50
C ILE A 413 4.89 38.10 -2.74
N ASP A 414 4.36 39.12 -3.43
CA ASP A 414 5.10 40.35 -3.71
C ASP A 414 5.56 41.05 -2.43
N ARG A 415 4.67 41.17 -1.43
CA ARG A 415 5.03 41.74 -0.13
C ARG A 415 6.09 40.92 0.60
N GLY A 416 5.99 39.60 0.54
CA GLY A 416 6.98 38.70 1.15
C GLY A 416 8.36 38.81 0.48
N ILE A 417 8.39 38.94 -0.84
CA ILE A 417 9.63 39.15 -1.62
C ILE A 417 10.23 40.53 -1.30
N GLU A 418 9.42 41.60 -1.26
CA GLU A 418 9.87 42.96 -0.98
C GLU A 418 10.54 43.07 0.40
N LYS A 419 10.01 42.38 1.42
CA LYS A 419 10.62 42.33 2.77
C LYS A 419 12.01 41.69 2.76
N ARG A 420 12.24 40.67 1.93
CA ARG A 420 13.50 39.92 1.89
C ARG A 420 14.58 40.59 1.04
N LYS A 421 14.19 41.35 0.01
CA LYS A 421 15.05 42.10 -0.94
C LYS A 421 16.08 41.29 -1.75
N THR A 422 16.46 40.09 -1.31
CA THR A 422 17.54 39.29 -1.91
C THR A 422 17.07 38.02 -2.63
N CYS A 423 15.76 37.87 -2.81
CA CYS A 423 15.17 36.81 -3.63
C CYS A 423 14.24 37.38 -4.69
N GLN A 424 13.94 36.56 -5.69
CA GLN A 424 12.98 36.86 -6.76
C GLN A 424 12.17 35.59 -7.05
N LEU A 425 10.91 35.75 -7.44
CA LEU A 425 10.03 34.66 -7.82
C LEU A 425 9.19 35.08 -9.03
N TYR A 426 9.20 34.24 -10.06
CA TYR A 426 8.48 34.43 -11.30
C TYR A 426 7.45 33.32 -11.47
N ALA A 427 6.17 33.67 -11.53
CA ALA A 427 5.05 32.74 -11.64
C ALA A 427 4.09 33.24 -12.74
N PRO A 428 4.40 32.96 -14.03
CA PRO A 428 3.69 33.60 -15.13
C PRO A 428 2.21 33.23 -15.18
N ASP A 429 1.85 31.98 -14.88
CA ASP A 429 0.46 31.54 -14.91
C ASP A 429 -0.36 32.12 -13.74
N LEU A 430 0.28 32.37 -12.59
CA LEU A 430 -0.33 33.12 -11.49
C LEU A 430 -0.59 34.58 -11.91
N CYS A 431 0.36 35.21 -12.60
CA CYS A 431 0.18 36.57 -13.13
C CYS A 431 -0.98 36.65 -14.15
N ALA A 432 -1.10 35.65 -15.03
CA ALA A 432 -2.25 35.54 -15.94
C ALA A 432 -3.57 35.43 -15.17
N ALA A 433 -3.64 34.50 -14.20
CA ALA A 433 -4.83 34.28 -13.38
C ALA A 433 -5.20 35.51 -12.53
N ALA A 434 -4.23 36.31 -12.14
CA ALA A 434 -4.42 37.60 -11.46
C ALA A 434 -4.79 38.76 -12.40
N GLY A 435 -4.89 38.53 -13.72
CA GLY A 435 -5.21 39.57 -14.72
C GLY A 435 -4.04 40.48 -15.09
N GLN A 436 -2.80 40.16 -14.71
CA GLN A 436 -1.60 40.97 -14.95
C GLN A 436 -0.82 40.53 -16.21
N LEU A 437 -1.46 40.61 -17.39
CA LEU A 437 -0.88 40.10 -18.66
C LEU A 437 0.47 40.72 -19.05
N ALA A 438 0.74 41.99 -18.69
CA ALA A 438 2.03 42.61 -18.97
C ALA A 438 3.17 42.00 -18.12
N ARG A 439 2.87 41.72 -16.85
CA ARG A 439 3.80 41.05 -15.93
C ARG A 439 4.00 39.60 -16.33
N GLU A 440 2.93 38.89 -16.65
CA GLU A 440 2.97 37.51 -17.13
C GLU A 440 4.00 37.31 -18.26
N ARG A 441 4.00 38.18 -19.28
CA ARG A 441 4.99 38.11 -20.38
C ARG A 441 6.42 38.32 -19.90
N SER A 442 6.62 39.18 -18.90
CA SER A 442 7.93 39.43 -18.31
C SER A 442 8.41 38.23 -17.49
N ASP A 443 7.55 37.73 -16.60
CA ASP A 443 7.78 36.57 -15.76
C ASP A 443 8.03 35.33 -16.60
N ARG A 444 7.29 35.12 -17.70
CA ARG A 444 7.49 33.95 -18.57
C ARG A 444 8.88 33.91 -19.20
N ARG A 445 9.40 35.08 -19.63
CA ARG A 445 10.78 35.17 -20.14
C ARG A 445 11.82 34.84 -19.06
N ARG A 446 11.60 35.32 -17.83
CA ARG A 446 12.50 35.06 -16.70
C ARG A 446 12.43 33.60 -16.24
N PHE A 447 11.22 33.06 -16.16
CA PHE A 447 10.95 31.66 -15.87
C PHE A 447 11.71 30.76 -16.85
N THR A 448 11.49 30.95 -18.15
CA THR A 448 12.17 30.18 -19.21
C THR A 448 13.70 30.25 -19.08
N LEU A 449 14.25 31.45 -18.82
CA LEU A 449 15.69 31.63 -18.65
C LEU A 449 16.26 30.88 -17.43
N LEU A 450 15.46 30.69 -16.38
CA LEU A 450 15.88 29.98 -15.17
C LEU A 450 15.64 28.47 -15.25
N THR A 451 14.74 28.01 -16.11
CA THR A 451 14.40 26.58 -16.26
C THR A 451 15.15 25.87 -17.39
N ASP A 452 15.60 26.62 -18.41
CA ASP A 452 16.25 26.06 -19.61
C ASP A 452 17.79 25.96 -19.49
N ASN A 453 18.36 26.37 -18.35
CA ASN A 453 19.77 26.13 -17.99
C ASN A 453 19.89 24.86 -17.14
#